data_AF-A0A4D4LKE8-F1
#
_entry.id   AF-A0A4D4LKE8-F1
#
_cell.length_a   1.000
_cell.length_b   1.000
_cell.length_c   1.000
_cell.angle_alpha   90.00
_cell.angle_beta   90.00
_cell.angle_gamma   90.00
#
_symmetry.space_group_name_H-M   'P 1'
#
loop_
_entity.id
_entity.type
_entity.pdbx_description
1 polymer ?
#
loop_
_entity_poly.entity_id
_entity_poly.type
_entity_poly.pdbx_seq_one_letter_code
_entity_poly.pdbx_strand_id
1 'polypeptide(L)'
;MSEPASVPRGAAPGSRGTASPRAVVIGAGLAGMLAAAALHRHAEVTVVDRDVLPAEPAPRKGLPQARHAHLLWSGGARAMEDLLPGVTAAWLAAGARRIPLPTGLVSLSAQGWLRRWPEMEFMISCTRDLLDSVIREQVAKKEGSPSWRAPNCSVWRAGPCG
;
A
#
# COMPACT_ATOMS: atom_id res chain seq x y z
N MET A 1 22.51 47.71 -52.62
CA MET A 1 22.11 47.92 -51.22
C MET A 1 21.03 46.89 -50.93
N SER A 2 21.37 45.80 -50.26
CA SER A 2 20.46 44.69 -49.97
C SER A 2 20.14 44.69 -48.48
N GLU A 3 18.85 44.76 -48.14
CA GLU A 3 18.34 44.62 -46.77
C GLU A 3 18.66 43.23 -46.19
N PRO A 4 19.11 43.11 -44.93
CA PRO A 4 19.21 41.81 -44.29
C PRO A 4 17.83 41.39 -43.73
N ALA A 5 17.40 40.18 -44.10
CA ALA A 5 16.22 39.54 -43.57
C ALA A 5 16.29 39.39 -42.04
N SER A 6 15.25 39.85 -41.35
CA SER A 6 15.13 39.73 -39.90
C SER A 6 14.88 38.28 -39.49
N VAL A 7 15.78 37.71 -38.69
CA VAL A 7 15.60 36.40 -38.04
C VAL A 7 14.46 36.49 -37.01
N PRO A 8 13.47 35.58 -37.03
CA PRO A 8 12.46 35.54 -35.98
C PRO A 8 13.13 35.15 -34.66
N ARG A 9 13.01 36.00 -33.65
CA ARG A 9 13.47 35.67 -32.29
C ARG A 9 12.67 34.46 -31.82
N GLY A 10 13.38 33.40 -31.44
CA GLY A 10 12.78 32.20 -30.85
C GLY A 10 11.87 32.57 -29.68
N ALA A 11 10.69 31.96 -29.66
CA ALA A 11 9.74 32.12 -28.57
C ALA A 11 10.44 31.87 -27.23
N ALA A 12 10.20 32.76 -26.27
CA ALA A 12 10.66 32.58 -24.89
C ALA A 12 10.23 31.18 -24.41
N PRO A 13 11.07 30.48 -23.63
CA PRO A 13 10.64 29.22 -23.02
C PRO A 13 9.37 29.52 -22.22
N GLY A 14 8.24 29.00 -22.71
CA GLY A 14 6.97 29.08 -22.03
C GLY A 14 7.16 28.59 -20.60
N SER A 15 6.55 29.29 -19.65
CA SER A 15 6.56 28.87 -18.26
C SER A 15 6.15 27.39 -18.24
N ARG A 16 7.10 26.51 -17.90
CA ARG A 16 6.76 25.15 -17.51
C ARG A 16 5.94 25.33 -16.25
N GLY A 17 4.61 25.38 -16.41
CA GLY A 17 3.70 25.26 -15.30
C GLY A 17 4.20 24.09 -14.46
N THR A 18 4.32 24.28 -13.16
CA THR A 18 4.81 23.24 -12.25
C THR A 18 3.77 22.13 -12.24
N ALA A 19 3.86 21.23 -13.23
CA ALA A 19 3.06 20.03 -13.29
C ALA A 19 3.34 19.27 -12.01
N SER A 20 2.28 18.88 -11.30
CA SER A 20 2.40 18.06 -10.10
C SER A 20 3.26 16.83 -10.41
N PRO A 21 4.22 16.46 -9.55
CA PRO A 21 5.04 15.27 -9.75
C PRO A 21 4.16 14.04 -10.00
N ARG A 22 4.57 13.16 -10.92
CA ARG A 22 3.89 11.91 -11.21
C ARG A 22 4.76 10.73 -10.78
N ALA A 23 4.16 9.72 -10.18
CA ALA A 23 4.81 8.49 -9.76
C ALA A 23 4.07 7.28 -10.32
N VAL A 24 4.81 6.23 -10.67
CA VAL A 24 4.23 4.93 -11.04
C VAL A 24 4.74 3.89 -10.05
N VAL A 25 3.83 3.16 -9.42
CA VAL A 25 4.14 2.04 -8.53
C VAL A 25 3.82 0.75 -9.26
N ILE A 26 4.83 -0.11 -9.42
CA ILE A 26 4.65 -1.42 -10.06
C ILE A 26 4.40 -2.47 -8.96
N GLY A 27 3.21 -3.04 -8.97
CA GLY A 27 2.69 -4.01 -8.02
C GLY A 27 1.68 -3.41 -7.03
N ALA A 28 0.51 -4.02 -6.91
CA ALA A 28 -0.57 -3.64 -5.98
C ALA A 28 -0.72 -4.66 -4.83
N GLY A 29 0.38 -5.26 -4.39
CA GLY A 29 0.47 -5.95 -3.10
C GLY A 29 0.73 -4.99 -1.94
N LEU A 30 0.83 -5.50 -0.71
CA LEU A 30 1.07 -4.69 0.50
C LEU A 30 2.11 -3.57 0.32
N ALA A 31 3.32 -3.92 -0.13
CA ALA A 31 4.41 -2.94 -0.24
C ALA A 31 4.07 -1.84 -1.26
N GLY A 32 3.50 -2.20 -2.41
CA GLY A 32 3.12 -1.23 -3.43
C GLY A 32 1.96 -0.34 -3.00
N MET A 33 0.96 -0.89 -2.30
CA MET A 33 -0.14 -0.09 -1.77
C MET A 33 0.31 0.86 -0.65
N LEU A 34 1.23 0.41 0.23
CA LEU A 34 1.83 1.29 1.24
C LEU A 34 2.71 2.38 0.60
N ALA A 35 3.49 2.03 -0.44
CA ALA A 35 4.25 3.01 -1.21
C ALA A 35 3.32 4.04 -1.86
N ALA A 36 2.21 3.61 -2.46
CA ALA A 36 1.20 4.50 -3.01
C ALA A 36 0.60 5.43 -1.96
N ALA A 37 0.24 4.89 -0.78
CA ALA A 37 -0.29 5.67 0.34
C ALA A 37 0.69 6.73 0.87
N ALA A 38 1.99 6.44 0.83
CA ALA A 38 3.03 7.40 1.19
C ALA A 38 3.23 8.47 0.11
N LEU A 39 3.28 8.06 -1.16
CA LEU A 39 3.54 8.93 -2.30
C LEU A 39 2.37 9.85 -2.67
N HIS A 40 1.13 9.45 -2.37
CA HIS A 40 -0.09 10.19 -2.72
C HIS A 40 -0.08 11.67 -2.25
N ARG A 41 0.63 11.96 -1.15
CA ARG A 41 0.75 13.32 -0.59
C ARG A 41 1.67 14.23 -1.40
N HIS A 42 2.47 13.65 -2.31
CA HIS A 42 3.56 14.32 -3.01
C HIS A 42 3.44 14.25 -4.53
N ALA A 43 2.67 13.30 -5.05
CA ALA A 43 2.56 13.03 -6.48
C ALA A 43 1.18 12.47 -6.87
N GLU A 44 0.85 12.61 -8.15
CA GLU A 44 -0.16 11.78 -8.82
C GLU A 44 0.44 10.37 -9.04
N VAL A 45 -0.11 9.35 -8.37
CA VAL A 45 0.41 7.99 -8.27
C VAL A 45 -0.39 7.01 -9.12
N THR A 46 0.18 6.45 -10.18
CA THR A 46 -0.47 5.33 -10.87
C THR A 46 0.06 4.00 -10.35
N VAL A 47 -0.81 3.10 -9.89
CA VAL A 47 -0.42 1.76 -9.46
C VAL A 47 -0.69 0.78 -10.59
N VAL A 48 0.30 0.00 -11.00
CA VAL A 48 0.16 -0.98 -12.09
C VAL A 48 0.40 -2.38 -11.53
N ASP A 49 -0.59 -3.26 -11.63
CA ASP A 49 -0.42 -4.68 -11.32
C ASP A 49 -0.69 -5.55 -12.56
N ARG A 50 -0.05 -6.71 -12.61
CA ARG A 50 -0.25 -7.71 -13.66
C ARG A 50 -1.55 -8.48 -13.42
N ASP A 51 -1.88 -8.73 -12.16
CA ASP A 51 -3.00 -9.58 -11.76
C ASP A 51 -4.27 -8.75 -11.55
N VAL A 52 -5.43 -9.39 -11.68
CA VAL A 52 -6.71 -8.80 -11.27
C VAL A 52 -6.78 -8.81 -9.76
N LEU A 53 -7.03 -7.65 -9.17
CA LEU A 53 -7.20 -7.54 -7.72
C LEU A 53 -8.63 -7.98 -7.36
N PRO A 54 -8.79 -9.00 -6.50
CA PRO A 54 -10.11 -9.38 -6.04
C PRO A 54 -10.68 -8.31 -5.11
N ALA A 55 -12.00 -8.10 -5.19
CA ALA A 55 -12.73 -7.21 -4.30
C ALA A 55 -12.67 -7.72 -2.84
N GLU A 56 -12.74 -9.05 -2.68
CA GLU A 56 -12.69 -9.73 -1.38
C GLU A 56 -11.29 -10.32 -1.08
N PRO A 57 -11.02 -10.74 0.18
CA PRO A 57 -9.84 -11.51 0.53
C PRO A 57 -9.81 -12.86 -0.20
N ALA A 58 -9.21 -12.91 -1.39
CA ALA A 58 -9.11 -14.12 -2.19
C ALA A 58 -7.68 -14.34 -2.73
N PRO A 59 -7.25 -15.61 -2.92
CA PRO A 59 -5.94 -15.92 -3.47
C PRO A 59 -5.75 -15.35 -4.87
N ARG A 60 -4.54 -14.85 -5.17
CA ARG A 60 -4.12 -14.42 -6.51
C ARG A 60 -2.77 -15.03 -6.90
N LYS A 61 -2.56 -15.18 -8.21
CA LYS A 61 -1.39 -15.89 -8.77
C LYS A 61 -0.05 -15.28 -8.33
N GLY A 62 0.02 -13.96 -8.14
CA GLY A 62 1.20 -13.24 -7.68
C GLY A 62 1.47 -13.29 -6.17
N LEU A 63 0.68 -14.03 -5.37
CA LEU A 63 0.82 -14.09 -3.92
C LEU A 63 0.99 -15.55 -3.43
N PRO A 64 2.14 -16.19 -3.70
CA PRO A 64 2.36 -17.61 -3.36
C PRO A 64 2.31 -17.91 -1.85
N GLN A 65 2.40 -16.90 -0.98
CA GLN A 65 2.31 -17.04 0.48
C GLN A 65 0.90 -16.79 1.05
N ALA A 66 -0.14 -16.65 0.19
CA ALA A 66 -1.52 -16.38 0.58
C ALA A 66 -2.07 -17.30 1.68
N ARG A 67 -1.60 -18.56 1.71
CA ARG A 67 -2.11 -19.64 2.56
C ARG A 67 -1.41 -19.79 3.91
N HIS A 68 -0.37 -19.01 4.21
CA HIS A 68 0.27 -19.04 5.53
C HIS A 68 -0.31 -17.96 6.44
N ALA A 69 -0.43 -18.27 7.74
CA ALA A 69 -0.74 -17.26 8.74
C ALA A 69 0.34 -16.18 8.69
N HIS A 70 -0.05 -14.95 8.33
CA HIS A 70 0.85 -13.82 8.35
C HIS A 70 0.86 -13.23 9.74
N LEU A 71 2.06 -13.14 10.29
CA LEU A 71 2.34 -12.70 11.64
C LEU A 71 2.96 -11.30 11.54
N LEU A 72 2.11 -10.28 11.55
CA LEU A 72 2.56 -8.88 11.51
C LEU A 72 2.98 -8.45 12.92
N TRP A 73 4.26 -8.16 13.10
CA TRP A 73 4.78 -7.68 14.37
C TRP A 73 4.28 -6.26 14.70
N SER A 74 4.17 -5.94 15.98
CA SER A 74 3.69 -4.66 16.50
C SER A 74 4.37 -3.44 15.86
N GLY A 75 5.68 -3.49 15.61
CA GLY A 75 6.40 -2.41 14.93
C GLY A 75 5.86 -2.13 13.53
N GLY A 76 5.56 -3.18 12.75
CA GLY A 76 4.95 -3.05 11.43
C GLY A 76 3.50 -2.57 11.51
N ALA A 77 2.73 -3.07 12.48
CA ALA A 77 1.35 -2.62 12.70
C ALA A 77 1.29 -1.13 13.06
N ARG A 78 2.17 -0.65 13.96
CA ARG A 78 2.27 0.77 14.33
C ARG A 78 2.65 1.65 13.14
N ALA A 79 3.65 1.25 12.36
CA ALA A 79 4.05 2.00 11.16
C ALA A 79 2.92 2.09 10.11
N MET A 80 2.15 1.02 9.94
CA MET A 80 0.99 1.03 9.03
C MET A 80 -0.17 1.86 9.59
N GLU A 81 -0.38 1.86 10.91
CA GLU A 81 -1.36 2.72 11.58
C GLU A 81 -1.04 4.20 11.39
N ASP A 82 0.23 4.60 11.53
CA ASP A 82 0.67 5.98 11.29
C ASP A 82 0.44 6.41 9.83
N LEU A 83 0.63 5.49 8.88
CA LEU A 83 0.44 5.76 7.46
C LEU A 83 -1.03 5.74 7.04
N LEU A 84 -1.81 4.82 7.60
CA LEU A 84 -3.21 4.52 7.31
C LEU A 84 -4.00 4.44 8.63
N PRO A 85 -4.37 5.60 9.21
CA PRO A 85 -5.09 5.63 10.48
C PRO A 85 -6.39 4.81 10.44
N GLY A 86 -6.59 3.95 11.43
CA GLY A 86 -7.72 3.03 11.52
C GLY A 86 -7.49 1.64 10.91
N VAL A 87 -6.33 1.40 10.26
CA VAL A 87 -6.06 0.10 9.61
C VAL A 87 -6.04 -1.06 10.62
N THR A 88 -5.53 -0.84 11.84
CA THR A 88 -5.50 -1.88 12.86
C THR A 88 -6.90 -2.29 13.27
N ALA A 89 -7.78 -1.31 13.51
CA ALA A 89 -9.18 -1.58 13.83
C ALA A 89 -9.90 -2.27 12.66
N ALA A 90 -9.60 -1.88 11.42
CA ALA A 90 -10.16 -2.51 10.23
C ALA A 90 -9.73 -3.97 10.06
N TRP A 91 -8.45 -4.30 10.31
CA TRP A 91 -8.00 -5.68 10.30
C TRP A 91 -8.70 -6.52 11.35
N LEU A 92 -8.85 -6.01 12.58
CA LEU A 92 -9.54 -6.72 13.65
C LEU A 92 -11.03 -6.93 13.31
N ALA A 93 -11.69 -5.93 12.75
CA ALA A 93 -13.07 -6.02 12.29
C ALA A 93 -13.24 -7.04 11.15
N ALA A 94 -12.24 -7.18 10.28
CA ALA A 94 -12.22 -8.17 9.20
C ALA A 94 -11.87 -9.61 9.67
N GLY A 95 -11.57 -9.81 10.96
CA GLY A 95 -11.29 -11.13 11.54
C GLY A 95 -9.82 -11.41 11.84
N ALA A 96 -8.92 -10.42 11.75
CA ALA A 96 -7.56 -10.56 12.26
C ALA A 96 -7.55 -10.67 13.79
N ARG A 97 -6.54 -11.34 14.34
CA ARG A 97 -6.40 -11.57 15.79
C ARG A 97 -5.17 -10.86 16.33
N ARG A 98 -5.34 -10.04 17.36
CA ARG A 98 -4.24 -9.48 18.13
C ARG A 98 -3.77 -10.48 19.19
N ILE A 99 -2.50 -10.85 19.12
CA ILE A 99 -1.86 -11.76 20.07
C ILE A 99 -0.90 -10.92 20.91
N PRO A 100 -1.18 -10.69 22.21
CA PRO A 100 -0.26 -10.00 23.09
C PRO A 100 0.96 -10.89 23.37
N LEU A 101 2.14 -10.31 23.54
CA LEU A 101 3.39 -11.04 23.78
C LEU A 101 4.11 -10.50 25.03
N PRO A 102 4.69 -11.41 25.85
CA PRO A 102 4.65 -12.87 25.70
C PRO A 102 3.36 -13.52 26.23
N THR A 103 2.40 -12.75 26.78
CA THR A 103 1.24 -13.30 27.52
C THR A 103 0.30 -14.19 26.70
N GLY A 104 0.13 -13.91 25.41
CA GLY A 104 -0.74 -14.62 24.48
C GLY A 104 -0.06 -15.72 23.66
N LEU A 105 1.23 -15.98 23.90
CA LEU A 105 1.99 -17.05 23.23
C LEU A 105 2.72 -17.88 24.29
N VAL A 106 2.40 -19.17 24.34
CA VAL A 106 3.14 -20.11 25.17
C VAL A 106 4.33 -20.63 24.36
N SER A 107 5.54 -20.35 24.83
CA SER A 107 6.77 -20.76 24.17
C SER A 107 7.56 -21.71 25.05
N LEU A 108 7.97 -22.85 24.47
CA LEU A 108 8.81 -23.87 25.11
C LEU A 108 10.17 -23.82 24.44
N SER A 109 11.23 -23.56 25.21
CA SER A 109 12.61 -23.70 24.74
C SER A 109 13.25 -24.98 25.28
N ALA A 110 14.48 -25.26 24.85
CA ALA A 110 15.27 -26.35 25.41
C ALA A 110 15.54 -26.22 26.93
N GLN A 111 15.37 -25.02 27.49
CA GLN A 111 15.53 -24.72 28.92
C GLN A 111 14.20 -24.76 29.68
N GLY A 112 13.10 -25.11 29.02
CA GLY A 112 11.76 -25.19 29.60
C GLY A 112 10.83 -24.06 29.13
N TRP A 113 9.70 -23.94 29.81
CA TRP A 113 8.68 -22.94 29.47
C TRP A 113 9.20 -21.52 29.73
N LEU A 114 9.05 -20.64 28.75
CA LEU A 114 9.39 -19.23 28.95
C LEU A 114 8.48 -18.61 30.01
N ARG A 115 9.08 -17.83 30.92
CA ARG A 115 8.38 -17.07 31.95
C ARG A 115 7.39 -16.11 31.28
N ARG A 116 6.17 -16.04 31.83
CA ARG A 116 5.21 -15.00 31.44
C ARG A 116 5.57 -13.68 32.10
N TRP A 117 5.78 -12.67 31.27
CA TRP A 117 5.92 -11.26 31.64
C TRP A 117 4.63 -10.52 31.27
N PRO A 118 4.36 -9.32 31.82
CA PRO A 118 3.34 -8.43 31.29
C PRO A 118 3.51 -8.20 29.79
N GLU A 119 2.45 -7.77 29.11
CA GLU A 119 2.53 -7.50 27.68
C GLU A 119 3.61 -6.44 27.38
N MET A 120 4.51 -6.78 26.48
CA MET A 120 5.58 -5.90 25.99
C MET A 120 5.38 -5.55 24.52
N GLU A 121 4.91 -6.51 23.73
CA GLU A 121 4.65 -6.34 22.31
C GLU A 121 3.39 -7.12 21.90
N PHE A 122 3.03 -7.05 20.62
CA PHE A 122 1.91 -7.82 20.08
C PHE A 122 2.16 -8.24 18.63
N MET A 123 1.34 -9.16 18.16
CA MET A 123 1.28 -9.57 16.76
C MET A 123 -0.14 -9.46 16.26
N ILE A 124 -0.33 -9.11 14.99
CA ILE A 124 -1.59 -9.29 14.28
C ILE A 124 -1.45 -10.55 13.43
N SER A 125 -2.32 -11.52 13.68
CA SER A 125 -2.39 -12.78 12.93
C SER A 125 -3.61 -12.78 12.03
N CYS A 126 -3.39 -12.97 10.74
CA CYS A 126 -4.44 -13.11 9.72
C CYS A 126 -3.90 -13.81 8.47
N THR A 127 -4.77 -14.16 7.52
CA THR A 127 -4.31 -14.59 6.19
C THR A 127 -3.73 -13.39 5.44
N ARG A 128 -2.81 -13.67 4.51
CA ARG A 128 -2.23 -12.60 3.71
C ARG A 128 -3.25 -11.93 2.79
N ASP A 129 -4.26 -12.68 2.32
CA ASP A 129 -5.36 -12.15 1.52
C ASP A 129 -6.18 -11.12 2.31
N LEU A 130 -6.49 -11.41 3.58
CA LEU A 130 -7.18 -10.47 4.48
C LEU A 130 -6.34 -9.21 4.69
N LEU A 131 -5.05 -9.39 5.01
CA LEU A 131 -4.15 -8.28 5.24
C LEU A 131 -4.09 -7.32 4.04
N ASP A 132 -3.87 -7.88 2.85
CA ASP A 132 -3.76 -7.09 1.61
C ASP A 132 -5.11 -6.45 1.23
N SER A 133 -6.23 -7.15 1.44
CA SER A 133 -7.57 -6.62 1.13
C SER A 133 -7.91 -5.38 1.95
N VAL A 134 -7.69 -5.43 3.26
CA VAL A 134 -7.94 -4.29 4.15
C VAL A 134 -7.02 -3.14 3.81
N ILE A 135 -5.75 -3.38 3.49
CA ILE A 135 -4.84 -2.31 3.05
C ILE A 135 -5.34 -1.66 1.77
N ARG A 136 -5.74 -2.45 0.76
CA ARG A 136 -6.31 -1.90 -0.47
C ARG A 136 -7.55 -1.07 -0.19
N GLU A 137 -8.44 -1.57 0.66
CA GLU A 137 -9.67 -0.86 1.04
C GLU A 137 -9.35 0.43 1.79
N GLN A 138 -8.39 0.43 2.71
CA GLN A 138 -7.99 1.64 3.47
C GLN A 138 -7.34 2.69 2.57
N VAL A 139 -6.48 2.27 1.63
CA VAL A 139 -5.91 3.20 0.63
C VAL A 139 -7.02 3.80 -0.23
N ALA A 140 -8.02 3.01 -0.65
CA ALA A 140 -9.18 3.52 -1.40
C ALA A 140 -10.12 4.40 -0.53
N LYS A 141 -10.32 4.07 0.75
CA LYS A 141 -11.17 4.84 1.68
C LYS A 141 -10.60 6.20 2.02
N LYS A 142 -9.28 6.30 2.13
CA LYS A 142 -8.58 7.58 2.29
C LYS A 142 -8.84 8.53 1.11
N GLU A 143 -9.39 8.01 0.00
CA GLU A 143 -9.72 8.74 -1.22
C GLU A 143 -11.25 8.96 -1.44
N GLY A 144 -12.14 8.26 -0.71
CA GLY A 144 -13.55 8.62 -0.44
C GLY A 144 -14.63 8.60 -1.57
N SER A 145 -15.31 7.45 -1.78
CA SER A 145 -16.76 7.23 -2.18
C SER A 145 -17.42 7.95 -3.40
N PRO A 146 -18.46 7.41 -4.09
CA PRO A 146 -18.68 6.08 -4.65
C PRO A 146 -18.91 6.11 -6.20
N SER A 147 -18.52 7.19 -6.90
CA SER A 147 -18.51 7.25 -8.38
C SER A 147 -17.14 7.63 -8.96
N TRP A 148 -16.08 7.43 -8.18
CA TRP A 148 -14.83 8.14 -8.39
C TRP A 148 -13.74 7.27 -9.01
N ARG A 149 -13.33 7.65 -10.23
CA ARG A 149 -11.95 7.52 -10.70
C ARG A 149 -11.18 8.67 -10.09
N ALA A 150 -10.02 8.41 -9.49
CA ALA A 150 -9.12 9.46 -9.09
C ALA A 150 -8.58 10.24 -10.29
N PRO A 151 -8.40 11.56 -10.20
CA PRO A 151 -7.46 12.25 -11.05
C PRO A 151 -6.02 11.85 -10.72
N ASN A 152 -5.71 11.47 -9.47
CA ASN A 152 -4.33 11.36 -8.98
C ASN A 152 -3.90 9.96 -8.50
N CYS A 153 -4.78 8.97 -8.43
CA CYS A 153 -4.40 7.59 -8.11
C CYS A 153 -5.21 6.56 -8.90
N SER A 154 -4.62 5.95 -9.93
CA SER A 154 -5.33 4.98 -10.76
C SER A 154 -4.66 3.61 -10.70
N VAL A 155 -5.44 2.57 -10.39
CA VAL A 155 -4.98 1.19 -10.50
C VAL A 155 -5.17 0.74 -11.94
N TRP A 156 -4.08 0.62 -12.66
CA TRP A 156 -4.05 0.19 -14.05
C TRP A 156 -3.61 -1.27 -14.16
N ARG A 157 -4.20 -1.96 -15.14
CA ARG A 157 -3.74 -3.27 -15.57
C ARG A 157 -2.69 -3.07 -16.65
N ALA A 158 -1.51 -3.64 -16.48
CA ALA A 158 -0.63 -3.86 -17.63
C ALA A 158 -1.26 -4.97 -18.49
N GLY A 159 -1.82 -4.61 -19.65
CA GLY A 159 -2.20 -5.61 -20.66
C GLY A 159 -0.96 -6.35 -21.16
N PRO A 160 -1.10 -7.58 -21.69
CA PRO A 160 0.03 -8.21 -22.38
C PRO A 160 0.45 -7.33 -23.56
N CYS A 161 1.76 -7.18 -23.76
CA CYS A 161 2.31 -6.66 -25.01
C CYS A 161 2.10 -7.76 -26.07
N GLY A 162 1.03 -7.68 -26.86
CA GLY A 162 0.70 -8.64 -27.92
C GLY A 162 -0.53 -8.23 -28.69
#